data_AF-A0A6S7I9Q5-F1
#
_entry.id   AF-A0A6S7I9Q5-F1
#
_cell.length_a   1.000
_cell.length_b   1.000
_cell.length_c   1.000
_cell.angle_alpha   90.00
_cell.angle_beta   90.00
_cell.angle_gamma   90.00
#
_symmetry.space_group_name_H-M   'P 1'
#
loop_
_entity.id
_entity.type
_entity.pdbx_description
1 polymer ?
#
loop_
_entity_poly.entity_id
_entity_poly.type
_entity_poly.pdbx_seq_one_letter_code
_entity_poly.pdbx_strand_id
1 'polypeptide(L)'
;MEGRIHSDLFAQDRYILGAVPIKIKLVRSRNPFCIVSSAENPTFKVVIEECMFRVRRVNVSPSVMMSHSQSLQHITAKYPINRIDCKVVSVPRGNMSGNQSNIFQGALPNRIVIGMVDADAFNGTYTKNPFNFKNYDITIMGLTVNGEN
;
A
#
# COMPACT_ATOMS: atom_id res chain seq x y z
N MET A 1 -3.12 8.13 -17.88
CA MET A 1 -3.12 8.54 -16.46
C MET A 1 -1.75 8.19 -15.90
N GLU A 2 -0.94 9.18 -15.53
CA GLU A 2 0.40 8.98 -14.95
C GLU A 2 0.32 9.27 -13.46
N GLY A 3 0.97 8.42 -12.64
CA GLY A 3 0.96 8.56 -11.20
C GLY A 3 2.20 7.93 -10.57
N ARG A 4 2.54 8.39 -9.36
CA ARG A 4 3.63 7.80 -8.58
C ARG A 4 3.33 6.35 -8.22
N ILE A 5 4.35 5.51 -8.19
CA ILE A 5 4.22 4.15 -7.65
C ILE A 5 3.85 4.26 -6.17
N HIS A 6 2.80 3.54 -5.78
CA HIS A 6 2.37 3.47 -4.38
C HIS A 6 3.31 2.57 -3.58
N SER A 7 4.40 3.15 -3.07
CA SER A 7 5.37 2.51 -2.20
C SER A 7 5.95 3.54 -1.24
N ASP A 8 6.22 3.13 0.00
CA ASP A 8 6.70 4.00 1.08
C ASP A 8 7.98 4.78 0.69
N LEU A 9 8.88 4.15 -0.08
CA LEU A 9 10.13 4.78 -0.53
C LEU A 9 9.91 5.90 -1.58
N PHE A 10 8.84 5.81 -2.36
CA PHE A 10 8.51 6.80 -3.40
C PHE A 10 7.52 7.87 -2.93
N ALA A 11 7.10 7.79 -1.66
CA ALA A 11 6.24 8.78 -1.04
C ALA A 11 6.99 9.99 -0.45
N GLN A 12 8.32 9.92 -0.38
CA GLN A 12 9.19 10.97 0.15
C GLN A 12 9.81 11.83 -0.96
N ASP A 13 10.18 13.07 -0.63
CA ASP A 13 10.57 14.09 -1.62
C ASP A 13 12.07 14.11 -1.97
N ARG A 14 12.91 13.30 -1.31
CA ARG A 14 14.37 13.25 -1.58
C ARG A 14 14.67 12.39 -2.80
N TYR A 15 15.65 12.83 -3.59
CA TYR A 15 16.19 12.02 -4.67
C TYR A 15 17.00 10.85 -4.12
N ILE A 16 16.86 9.68 -4.75
CA ILE A 16 17.68 8.51 -4.45
C ILE A 16 19.07 8.75 -5.03
N LEU A 17 20.10 8.40 -4.27
CA LEU A 17 21.49 8.48 -4.70
C LEU A 17 21.73 7.73 -6.01
N GLY A 18 22.60 8.30 -6.84
CA GLY A 18 23.06 7.67 -8.06
C GLY A 18 23.85 6.38 -7.78
N ALA A 19 23.92 5.52 -8.80
CA ALA A 19 24.63 4.24 -8.75
C ALA A 19 24.10 3.23 -7.70
N VAL A 20 22.89 3.42 -7.17
CA VAL A 20 22.21 2.43 -6.34
C VAL A 20 21.29 1.57 -7.21
N PRO A 21 21.48 0.22 -7.26
CA PRO A 21 20.59 -0.64 -8.02
C PRO A 21 19.22 -0.72 -7.34
N ILE A 22 18.16 -0.36 -8.06
CA ILE A 22 16.77 -0.45 -7.58
C ILE A 22 16.04 -1.50 -8.41
N LYS A 23 15.46 -2.50 -7.72
CA LYS A 23 14.64 -3.53 -8.34
C LYS A 23 13.18 -3.31 -7.97
N ILE A 24 12.35 -3.03 -8.96
CA ILE A 24 10.90 -2.86 -8.80
C ILE A 24 10.20 -4.08 -9.42
N LYS A 25 9.36 -4.75 -8.64
CA LYS A 25 8.52 -5.86 -9.11
C LYS A 25 7.06 -5.43 -9.02
N LEU A 26 6.40 -5.26 -10.17
CA LEU A 26 4.97 -4.99 -10.24
C LEU A 26 4.25 -6.32 -10.52
N VAL A 27 3.31 -6.68 -9.64
CA VAL A 27 2.49 -7.88 -9.79
C VAL A 27 1.06 -7.43 -10.04
N ARG A 28 0.48 -7.90 -11.14
CA ARG A 28 -0.90 -7.57 -11.50
C ARG A 28 -1.88 -8.38 -10.66
N SER A 29 -2.92 -7.73 -10.15
CA SER A 29 -4.07 -8.40 -9.55
C SER A 29 -4.82 -9.29 -10.56
N ARG A 30 -5.60 -10.25 -10.05
CA ARG A 30 -6.39 -11.17 -10.88
C ARG A 30 -7.52 -10.40 -11.60
N ASN A 31 -7.96 -10.89 -12.76
CA ASN A 31 -9.04 -10.24 -13.53
C ASN A 31 -10.32 -10.00 -12.73
N PRO A 32 -10.80 -10.95 -11.88
CA PRO A 32 -12.01 -10.73 -11.09
C PRO A 32 -11.90 -9.62 -10.04
N PHE A 33 -10.68 -9.21 -9.67
CA PHE A 33 -10.46 -8.08 -8.77
C PHE A 33 -10.52 -6.74 -9.52
N CYS A 34 -10.12 -6.72 -10.79
CA CYS A 34 -9.99 -5.49 -11.57
C CYS A 34 -11.27 -5.10 -12.34
N ILE A 35 -12.19 -6.04 -12.54
CA ILE A 35 -13.36 -5.86 -13.40
C ILE A 35 -14.62 -6.17 -12.60
N VAL A 36 -15.61 -5.27 -12.68
CA VAL A 36 -16.96 -5.50 -12.17
C VAL A 36 -17.89 -5.74 -13.36
N SER A 37 -18.72 -6.78 -13.28
CA SER A 37 -19.67 -7.20 -14.30
C SER A 37 -20.92 -7.78 -13.66
N SER A 38 -22.08 -7.54 -14.27
CA SER A 38 -23.37 -8.11 -13.87
C SER A 38 -23.56 -9.57 -14.32
N ALA A 39 -22.80 -10.03 -15.32
CA ALA A 39 -22.84 -11.42 -15.78
C ALA A 39 -22.19 -12.38 -14.77
N GLU A 40 -22.71 -13.60 -14.66
CA GLU A 40 -22.08 -14.69 -13.90
C GLU A 40 -20.90 -15.27 -14.70
N ASN A 41 -19.71 -15.28 -14.09
CA ASN A 41 -18.46 -15.84 -14.66
C ASN A 41 -18.09 -15.38 -16.08
N PRO A 42 -18.04 -14.07 -16.36
CA PRO A 42 -17.60 -13.60 -17.65
C PRO A 42 -16.11 -13.89 -17.87
N THR A 43 -15.74 -14.25 -19.10
CA THR A 43 -14.34 -14.42 -19.52
C THR A 43 -13.67 -13.10 -19.86
N PHE A 44 -14.00 -12.02 -19.15
CA PHE A 44 -13.36 -10.72 -19.33
C PHE A 44 -11.93 -10.75 -18.79
N LYS A 45 -11.02 -10.10 -19.51
CA LYS A 45 -9.63 -9.96 -19.11
C LYS A 45 -9.16 -8.53 -19.29
N VAL A 46 -8.35 -8.06 -18.35
CA VAL A 46 -7.58 -6.83 -18.51
C VAL A 46 -6.31 -7.19 -19.27
N VAL A 47 -6.11 -6.57 -20.43
CA VAL A 47 -4.86 -6.64 -21.19
C VAL A 47 -4.15 -5.30 -21.05
N ILE A 48 -2.87 -5.36 -20.71
CA ILE A 48 -2.01 -4.17 -20.69
C ILE A 48 -1.34 -4.11 -22.07
N GLU A 49 -1.73 -3.14 -22.88
CA GLU A 49 -1.18 -2.95 -24.23
C GLU A 49 0.21 -2.31 -24.16
N GLU A 50 0.34 -1.25 -23.35
CA GLU A 50 1.59 -0.54 -23.14
C GLU A 50 1.72 -0.15 -21.66
N CYS A 51 2.93 -0.28 -21.12
CA CYS A 51 3.26 0.18 -19.78
C CYS A 51 4.59 0.93 -19.83
N MET A 52 4.57 2.21 -19.47
CA MET A 52 5.76 3.07 -19.46
C MET A 52 6.14 3.44 -18.02
N PHE A 53 7.42 3.28 -17.69
CA PHE A 53 7.97 3.72 -16.42
C PHE A 53 8.88 4.93 -16.65
N ARG A 54 8.53 6.07 -16.06
CA ARG A 54 9.31 7.31 -16.15
C ARG A 54 10.05 7.56 -14.85
N VAL A 55 11.34 7.87 -14.97
CA VAL A 55 12.20 8.21 -13.83
C VAL A 55 12.77 9.59 -14.04
N ARG A 56 12.61 10.46 -13.05
CA ARG A 56 13.27 11.76 -13.03
C ARG A 56 14.72 11.58 -12.60
N ARG A 57 15.65 11.86 -13.51
CA ARG A 57 17.09 11.93 -13.20
C ARG A 57 17.51 13.39 -13.06
N VAL A 58 18.31 13.68 -12.03
CA VAL A 58 18.90 15.00 -11.81
C VAL A 58 20.39 14.93 -12.10
N ASN A 59 20.87 15.82 -12.97
CA ASN A 59 22.30 15.99 -13.22
C ASN A 59 22.84 17.00 -12.21
N VAL A 60 23.84 16.58 -11.44
CA VAL A 60 24.46 17.39 -10.40
C VAL A 60 25.89 17.72 -10.82
N SER A 61 26.43 18.85 -10.37
CA SER A 61 27.81 19.23 -10.66
C SER A 61 28.81 18.19 -10.13
N PRO A 62 29.96 17.98 -10.80
CA PRO A 62 30.96 17.00 -10.37
C PRO A 62 31.46 17.21 -8.94
N SER A 63 31.59 18.48 -8.50
CA SER A 63 32.03 18.83 -7.15
C SER A 63 31.09 18.29 -6.06
N VAL A 64 29.78 18.34 -6.31
CA VAL A 64 28.77 17.82 -5.36
C VAL A 64 28.79 16.29 -5.34
N MET A 65 28.96 15.65 -6.51
CA MET A 65 29.10 14.19 -6.57
C MET A 65 30.32 13.71 -5.77
N MET A 66 31.46 14.42 -5.89
CA MET A 66 32.66 14.09 -5.13
C MET A 66 32.46 14.30 -3.63
N SER A 67 31.84 15.40 -3.22
CA SER A 67 31.50 15.66 -1.82
C SER A 67 30.56 14.59 -1.23
N HIS A 68 29.55 14.14 -2.00
CA HIS A 68 28.70 13.01 -1.59
C HIS A 68 29.50 11.72 -1.46
N SER A 69 30.42 11.42 -2.39
CA SER A 69 31.23 10.20 -2.32
C SER A 69 32.13 10.15 -1.07
N GLN A 70 32.75 11.28 -0.69
CA GLN A 70 33.55 11.41 0.53
C GLN A 70 32.68 11.32 1.78
N SER A 71 31.52 12.00 1.78
CA SER A 71 30.59 11.95 2.91
C SER A 71 30.08 10.53 3.15
N LEU A 72 29.77 9.77 2.09
CA LEU A 72 29.25 8.41 2.18
C LEU A 72 30.25 7.39 2.73
N GLN A 73 31.54 7.71 2.78
CA GLN A 73 32.55 6.90 3.47
C GLN A 73 32.43 6.99 5.00
N HIS A 74 31.85 8.08 5.51
CA HIS A 74 31.76 8.34 6.94
C HIS A 74 30.32 8.28 7.47
N ILE A 75 29.34 8.67 6.65
CA ILE A 75 27.92 8.76 7.03
C ILE A 75 27.02 8.02 6.05
N THR A 76 25.96 7.41 6.56
CA THR A 76 24.96 6.74 5.71
C THR A 76 23.91 7.72 5.21
N ALA A 77 23.39 7.49 4.00
CA ALA A 77 22.27 8.23 3.47
C ALA A 77 20.98 7.89 4.23
N LYS A 78 20.28 8.92 4.73
CA LYS A 78 19.03 8.75 5.47
C LYS A 78 17.85 9.23 4.62
N TYR A 79 16.87 8.34 4.42
CA TYR A 79 15.62 8.65 3.74
C TYR A 79 14.48 8.60 4.76
N PRO A 80 13.71 9.70 4.92
CA PRO A 80 12.50 9.67 5.75
C PRO A 80 11.45 8.83 5.03
N ILE A 81 10.91 7.82 5.70
CA ILE A 81 9.91 6.92 5.14
C ILE A 81 8.77 6.80 6.13
N ASN A 82 7.54 6.99 5.65
CA ASN A 82 6.33 6.67 6.39
C ASN A 82 5.90 5.26 5.98
N ARG A 83 6.03 4.30 6.90
CA ARG A 83 5.65 2.91 6.62
C ARG A 83 4.14 2.72 6.73
N ILE A 84 3.56 2.02 5.76
CA ILE A 84 2.16 1.62 5.78
C ILE A 84 2.12 0.10 6.01
N ASP A 85 1.43 -0.32 7.07
CA ASP A 85 1.20 -1.75 7.36
C ASP A 85 -0.30 -2.05 7.31
N CYS A 86 -0.68 -3.05 6.53
CA CYS A 86 -2.06 -3.48 6.37
C CYS A 86 -2.28 -4.82 7.07
N LYS A 87 -3.20 -4.85 8.04
CA LYS A 87 -3.65 -6.08 8.69
C LYS A 87 -5.07 -6.40 8.21
N VAL A 88 -5.29 -7.66 7.85
CA VAL A 88 -6.59 -8.15 7.41
C VAL A 88 -7.15 -9.06 8.50
N VAL A 89 -8.38 -8.80 8.91
CA VAL A 89 -9.10 -9.56 9.92
C VAL A 89 -10.41 -10.05 9.30
N SER A 90 -10.74 -11.32 9.49
CA SER A 90 -12.00 -11.89 9.02
C SER A 90 -13.00 -11.92 10.17
N VAL A 91 -14.17 -11.32 9.96
CA VAL A 91 -15.28 -11.33 10.93
C VAL A 91 -16.37 -12.26 10.40
N PRO A 92 -16.72 -13.35 11.11
CA PRO A 92 -17.80 -14.24 10.71
C PRO A 92 -19.16 -13.56 10.71
N ARG A 93 -20.04 -14.00 9.82
CA ARG A 93 -21.44 -13.51 9.76
C ARG A 93 -22.18 -13.89 11.05
N GLY A 94 -22.93 -12.93 11.59
CA GLY A 94 -23.74 -13.13 12.80
C GLY A 94 -23.06 -12.69 14.10
N ASN A 95 -21.77 -12.33 14.06
CA ASN A 95 -21.12 -11.70 15.20
C ASN A 95 -21.62 -10.27 15.38
N MET A 96 -22.20 -9.98 16.55
CA MET A 96 -22.62 -8.63 16.95
C MET A 96 -21.53 -7.86 17.68
N SER A 97 -20.52 -8.56 18.21
CA SER A 97 -19.35 -7.99 18.85
C SER A 97 -18.11 -8.78 18.45
N GLY A 98 -16.97 -8.07 18.42
CA GLY A 98 -15.68 -8.65 18.12
C GLY A 98 -14.59 -7.81 18.74
N ASN A 99 -13.56 -8.46 19.26
CA ASN A 99 -12.35 -7.81 19.71
C ASN A 99 -11.18 -8.45 18.99
N GLN A 100 -10.37 -7.64 18.32
CA GLN A 100 -9.11 -8.09 17.75
C GLN A 100 -7.99 -7.53 18.62
N SER A 101 -7.40 -8.41 19.44
CA SER A 101 -6.23 -8.06 20.24
C SER A 101 -4.96 -8.08 19.40
N ASN A 102 -3.97 -7.28 19.83
CA ASN A 102 -2.60 -7.30 19.32
C ASN A 102 -2.47 -7.08 17.79
N ILE A 103 -3.27 -6.19 17.21
CA ILE A 103 -3.27 -5.87 15.77
C ILE A 103 -1.88 -5.41 15.30
N PHE A 104 -1.24 -4.55 16.09
CA PHE A 104 0.12 -4.07 15.84
C PHE A 104 1.00 -4.42 17.04
N GLN A 105 2.13 -5.06 16.78
CA GLN A 105 3.13 -5.40 17.79
C GLN A 105 4.41 -4.61 17.51
N GLY A 106 4.92 -3.89 18.51
CA GLY A 106 6.11 -3.05 18.39
C GLY A 106 5.78 -1.60 18.01
N ALA A 107 6.09 -1.22 16.76
CA ALA A 107 5.89 0.16 16.31
C ALA A 107 4.40 0.49 16.21
N LEU A 108 3.93 1.44 17.03
CA LEU A 108 2.55 1.91 17.00
C LEU A 108 2.34 2.87 15.81
N PRO A 109 1.25 2.72 15.05
CA PRO A 109 0.95 3.62 13.95
C PRO A 109 0.46 4.97 14.48
N ASN A 110 0.89 6.06 13.83
CA ASN A 110 0.38 7.41 14.13
C ASN A 110 -1.02 7.67 13.56
N ARG A 111 -1.48 6.82 12.63
CA ARG A 111 -2.78 6.93 11.98
C ARG A 111 -3.29 5.55 11.64
N ILE A 112 -4.56 5.30 11.96
CA ILE A 112 -5.25 4.06 11.62
C ILE A 112 -6.41 4.40 10.71
N VAL A 113 -6.55 3.63 9.63
CA VAL A 113 -7.68 3.69 8.70
C VAL A 113 -8.29 2.30 8.71
N ILE A 114 -9.59 2.23 8.99
CA ILE A 114 -10.33 0.98 9.05
C ILE A 114 -11.29 0.96 7.86
N GLY A 115 -11.21 -0.09 7.07
CA GLY A 115 -12.11 -0.34 5.95
C GLY A 115 -12.64 -1.76 6.04
N MET A 116 -13.96 -1.91 5.88
CA MET A 116 -14.61 -3.21 5.89
C MET A 116 -15.24 -3.47 4.53
N VAL A 117 -15.12 -4.71 4.07
CA VAL A 117 -15.61 -5.16 2.78
C VAL A 117 -15.95 -6.65 2.87
N ASP A 118 -16.82 -7.13 1.98
CA ASP A 118 -17.22 -8.53 1.97
C ASP A 118 -15.99 -9.40 1.64
N ALA A 119 -15.84 -10.55 2.28
CA ALA A 119 -14.67 -11.42 2.08
C ALA A 119 -14.53 -11.91 0.63
N ASP A 120 -15.64 -12.14 -0.06
CA ASP A 120 -15.65 -12.50 -1.48
C ASP A 120 -15.22 -11.32 -2.36
N ALA A 121 -15.67 -10.10 -2.05
CA ALA A 121 -15.21 -8.89 -2.73
C ALA A 121 -13.71 -8.65 -2.50
N PHE A 122 -13.19 -8.83 -1.28
CA PHE A 122 -11.75 -8.72 -0.97
C PHE A 122 -10.89 -9.68 -1.80
N ASN A 123 -11.35 -10.94 -1.94
CA ASN A 123 -10.66 -11.95 -2.75
C ASN A 123 -10.81 -11.72 -4.26
N GLY A 124 -11.77 -10.90 -4.67
CA GLY A 124 -12.07 -10.54 -6.05
C GLY A 124 -13.10 -11.47 -6.69
N THR A 125 -14.29 -10.95 -6.94
CA THR A 125 -15.34 -11.58 -7.75
C THR A 125 -15.86 -10.58 -8.77
N TYR A 126 -16.30 -11.04 -9.95
CA TYR A 126 -16.81 -10.13 -10.97
C TYR A 126 -18.08 -9.38 -10.52
N THR A 127 -18.86 -9.94 -9.61
CA THR A 127 -20.13 -9.36 -9.17
C THR A 127 -19.97 -8.31 -8.07
N LYS A 128 -18.80 -8.22 -7.43
CA LYS A 128 -18.57 -7.31 -6.30
C LYS A 128 -17.34 -6.45 -6.47
N ASN A 129 -17.42 -5.23 -5.94
CA ASN A 129 -16.32 -4.28 -5.96
C ASN A 129 -15.48 -4.36 -4.67
N PRO A 130 -14.17 -4.69 -4.74
CA PRO A 130 -13.28 -4.71 -3.58
C PRO A 130 -13.09 -3.34 -2.90
N PHE A 131 -13.41 -2.24 -3.58
CA PHE A 131 -13.29 -0.87 -3.08
C PHE A 131 -14.61 -0.30 -2.54
N ASN A 132 -15.68 -1.09 -2.54
CA ASN A 132 -16.95 -0.68 -1.96
C ASN A 132 -16.96 -0.95 -0.45
N PHE A 133 -16.36 -0.04 0.31
CA PHE A 133 -16.31 -0.12 1.76
C PHE A 133 -17.68 0.14 2.38
N LYS A 134 -18.10 -0.72 3.30
CA LYS A 134 -19.39 -0.63 3.99
C LYS A 134 -19.16 -0.54 5.49
N ASN A 135 -20.08 0.09 6.21
CA ASN A 135 -20.04 0.16 7.68
C ASN A 135 -20.66 -1.07 8.36
N TYR A 136 -21.45 -1.88 7.65
CA TYR A 136 -22.14 -3.07 8.18
C TYR A 136 -22.95 -2.79 9.47
N ASP A 137 -23.57 -1.61 9.53
CA ASP A 137 -24.39 -1.18 10.67
C ASP A 137 -23.67 -1.19 12.03
N ILE A 138 -22.34 -1.05 12.02
CA ILE A 138 -21.56 -0.89 13.26
C ILE A 138 -21.97 0.40 13.97
N THR A 139 -22.36 0.26 15.23
CA THR A 139 -22.77 1.37 16.09
C THR A 139 -21.61 1.91 16.93
N ILE A 140 -20.70 1.03 17.37
CA ILE A 140 -19.60 1.37 18.27
C ILE A 140 -18.32 0.72 17.77
N MET A 141 -17.25 1.53 17.72
CA MET A 141 -15.90 1.07 17.42
C MET A 141 -14.94 1.75 18.40
N GLY A 142 -14.09 0.96 19.05
CA GLY A 142 -13.08 1.44 19.98
C GLY A 142 -11.69 0.93 19.59
N LEU A 143 -10.69 1.78 19.79
CA LEU A 143 -9.29 1.42 19.67
C LEU A 143 -8.63 1.64 21.02
N THR A 144 -8.00 0.60 21.57
CA THR A 144 -7.30 0.66 22.86
C THR A 144 -5.80 0.57 22.61
N VAL A 145 -5.01 1.40 23.29
CA VAL A 145 -3.54 1.37 23.21
C VAL A 145 -2.98 1.01 24.58
N ASN A 146 -2.16 -0.04 24.66
CA ASN A 146 -1.53 -0.50 25.91
C ASN A 146 -2.50 -0.77 27.08
N GLY A 147 -3.76 -1.09 26.79
CA GLY A 147 -4.78 -1.36 27.81
C GLY A 147 -5.48 -0.12 28.38
N GLU A 148 -5.15 1.07 27.88
CA GLU A 148 -5.88 2.30 28.19
C GLU A 148 -6.71 2.73 26.97
N ASN A 149 -7.98 3.12 27.23
CA ASN A 149 -8.95 3.56 26.22
C ASN A 149 -8.76 5.03 25.88
#